data_AF-A0AAC8TH07-F1
#
_entry.id   AF-A0AAC8TH07-F1
#
_cell.length_a   1.000
_cell.length_b   1.000
_cell.length_c   1.000
_cell.angle_alpha   90.00
_cell.angle_beta   90.00
_cell.angle_gamma   90.00
#
_symmetry.space_group_name_H-M   'P 1'
#
loop_
_entity.id
_entity.type
_entity.pdbx_description
1 polymer ?
#
loop_
_entity_poly.entity_id
_entity_poly.type
_entity_poly.pdbx_seq_one_letter_code
_entity_poly.pdbx_strand_id
1 'polypeptide(L)'
;MGVMAAGVSGLLSLPAQAQQVPPGVVFLLDNSEAMQDYPQYLPEAFTPGYYPTPTSPARGDLGGEGSAGLAINTGCSDPALVSAMSWFDKASVDPAKNGAIPFDSDSNLNSPFFDPNRFYFSRGRRLGWNVKEGPWSINGNDFSGPLNSYGDTLSACYASVGWDTTDYPYGGSTGNAPLMNECMTCLSTKGWWRGPIVTSKTQATNPGQAGPIRELDEPPLPPEAFRKWVVSGRVLNVRPPKFVVARKALKDVISSVINVRMGVATFGEDHGWFDPPEMREKLRPSCDQSYPTLNEAALNRPRLRQAVNEVKFRNNERSIGEALFGLGGYFSSQVADNRWGSWFQQPISPGYFGWPGCCNGGTYDDPYTGKPGAFWGVDAKEWLKTPYSDPYTGKYLPGQPWEGTGSDKSVCNASQSNNIIVVSAGAPRSDNSVPITKMMDILEVNGARHPDGSLLTFDAANPATNPNVGGVNYCHLFGTTKAACDYTEYNWPAGLGVGNKNFMDDVAFFLSHTDLRSDMGGSQTVRTFVVGYGDSSPMLQSIALAGRGGFYRADQPGTLKEALLFSVGQTVGNSCSAP
;
A
#
# COMPACT_ATOMS: atom_id res chain seq x y z
N MET A 1 62.85 -18.27 42.75
CA MET A 1 62.66 -17.00 42.02
C MET A 1 61.17 -16.84 41.73
N GLY A 2 60.63 -15.65 41.98
CA GLY A 2 59.35 -15.18 41.40
C GLY A 2 58.09 -15.43 42.23
N VAL A 3 57.82 -14.53 43.18
CA VAL A 3 56.57 -14.42 43.96
C VAL A 3 55.51 -13.71 43.11
N MET A 4 54.28 -14.23 43.11
CA MET A 4 53.09 -13.59 42.53
C MET A 4 52.74 -12.32 43.32
N ALA A 5 52.69 -11.17 42.64
CA ALA A 5 52.18 -9.92 43.18
C ALA A 5 50.88 -9.53 42.45
N ALA A 6 49.85 -9.26 43.24
CA ALA A 6 48.58 -8.71 42.80
C ALA A 6 48.74 -7.24 42.36
N GLY A 7 48.13 -6.88 41.23
CA GLY A 7 48.00 -5.51 40.74
C GLY A 7 46.53 -5.11 40.69
N VAL A 8 46.18 -4.12 41.52
CA VAL A 8 44.87 -3.47 41.59
C VAL A 8 44.63 -2.67 40.31
N SER A 9 43.63 -3.04 39.52
CA SER A 9 43.10 -2.19 38.44
C SER A 9 41.82 -1.53 38.93
N GLY A 10 41.88 -0.20 39.02
CA GLY A 10 40.80 0.65 39.49
C GLY A 10 39.52 0.47 38.68
N LEU A 11 38.40 0.52 39.40
CA LEU A 11 37.06 0.74 38.87
C LEU A 11 37.03 2.10 38.18
N LEU A 12 37.35 2.12 36.88
CA LEU A 12 36.83 3.16 36.00
C LEU A 12 35.34 2.87 35.84
N SER A 13 34.51 3.74 36.41
CA SER A 13 33.09 3.81 36.12
C SER A 13 32.91 3.84 34.60
N LEU A 14 32.29 2.77 34.06
CA LEU A 14 31.80 2.73 32.69
C LEU A 14 30.99 4.02 32.44
N PRO A 15 31.20 4.74 31.33
CA PRO A 15 30.30 5.83 30.96
C PRO A 15 28.89 5.24 30.88
N ALA A 16 27.95 5.88 31.58
CA ALA A 16 26.54 5.57 31.46
C ALA A 16 26.19 5.45 29.97
N GLN A 17 25.71 4.28 29.54
CA GLN A 17 25.19 4.10 28.19
C GLN A 17 24.25 5.27 27.91
N ALA A 18 24.55 6.07 26.89
CA ALA A 18 23.68 7.15 26.46
C ALA A 18 22.28 6.57 26.29
N GLN A 19 21.34 7.05 27.12
CA GLN A 19 19.98 6.55 27.18
C GLN A 19 19.37 6.69 25.78
N GLN A 20 19.20 5.57 25.08
CA GLN A 20 18.70 5.56 23.71
C GLN A 20 17.30 6.19 23.70
N VAL A 21 17.18 7.36 23.06
CA VAL A 21 15.90 8.02 22.84
C VAL A 21 15.02 7.06 22.04
N PRO A 22 13.80 6.73 22.51
CA PRO A 22 12.94 5.82 21.78
C PRO A 22 12.61 6.43 20.41
N PRO A 23 12.87 5.72 19.31
CA PRO A 23 12.63 6.26 17.99
C PRO A 23 11.14 6.43 17.72
N GLY A 24 10.80 7.40 16.88
CA GLY A 24 9.48 7.53 16.29
C GLY A 24 9.39 6.75 14.98
N VAL A 25 8.37 5.91 14.84
CA VAL A 25 8.10 5.14 13.63
C VAL A 25 6.70 5.43 13.12
N VAL A 26 6.58 5.94 11.90
CA VAL A 26 5.29 6.07 11.20
C VAL A 26 5.22 5.00 10.12
N PHE A 27 4.21 4.14 10.20
CA PHE A 27 3.89 3.21 9.12
C PHE A 27 3.03 3.92 8.08
N LEU A 28 3.53 4.06 6.85
CA LEU A 28 2.75 4.51 5.70
C LEU A 28 2.20 3.28 4.98
N LEU A 29 0.95 2.94 5.28
CA LEU A 29 0.29 1.77 4.73
C LEU A 29 -0.42 2.12 3.42
N ASP A 30 -0.09 1.39 2.35
CA ASP A 30 -0.81 1.45 1.09
C ASP A 30 -2.28 1.08 1.31
N ASN A 31 -3.15 2.05 0.99
CA ASN A 31 -4.59 1.94 1.03
C ASN A 31 -5.19 2.01 -0.38
N SER A 32 -4.40 1.70 -1.42
CA SER A 32 -4.86 1.69 -2.80
C SER A 32 -5.68 0.45 -3.14
N GLU A 33 -6.42 0.50 -4.26
CA GLU A 33 -7.19 -0.64 -4.76
C GLU A 33 -6.37 -1.90 -5.02
N ALA A 34 -5.08 -1.77 -5.34
CA ALA A 34 -4.18 -2.90 -5.58
C ALA A 34 -3.99 -3.78 -4.32
N MET A 35 -4.26 -3.23 -3.14
CA MET A 35 -4.26 -3.99 -1.88
C MET A 35 -5.49 -4.91 -1.75
N GLN A 36 -6.53 -4.73 -2.56
CA GLN A 36 -7.70 -5.62 -2.60
C GLN A 36 -7.43 -6.91 -3.38
N ASP A 37 -6.37 -6.94 -4.19
CA ASP A 37 -5.97 -8.13 -4.93
C ASP A 37 -5.44 -9.22 -4.00
N TYR A 38 -5.50 -10.46 -4.46
CA TYR A 38 -4.78 -11.56 -3.86
C TYR A 38 -3.28 -11.43 -4.15
N PRO A 39 -2.42 -11.95 -3.26
CA PRO A 39 -1.00 -12.09 -3.56
C PRO A 39 -0.73 -12.95 -4.81
N GLN A 40 -1.62 -13.90 -5.10
CA GLN A 40 -1.58 -14.78 -6.28
C GLN A 40 -3.01 -15.00 -6.79
N TYR A 41 -3.20 -15.02 -8.10
CA TYR A 41 -4.49 -15.38 -8.70
C TYR A 41 -4.94 -16.77 -8.25
N LEU A 42 -6.25 -16.98 -8.17
CA LEU A 42 -6.79 -18.33 -8.08
C LEU A 42 -6.44 -19.13 -9.36
N PRO A 43 -6.09 -20.42 -9.25
CA PRO A 43 -5.49 -21.16 -10.38
C PRO A 43 -6.48 -21.47 -11.50
N GLU A 44 -6.05 -21.30 -12.76
CA GLU A 44 -6.81 -21.70 -13.95
C GLU A 44 -6.34 -23.02 -14.58
N ALA A 45 -5.55 -23.83 -13.86
CA ALA A 45 -5.05 -25.10 -14.36
C ALA A 45 -6.21 -26.04 -14.77
N PHE A 46 -6.11 -26.68 -15.94
CA PHE A 46 -7.13 -27.61 -16.42
C PHE A 46 -6.52 -28.84 -17.08
N THR A 47 -7.23 -29.95 -17.01
CA THR A 47 -6.86 -31.21 -17.65
C THR A 47 -7.48 -31.26 -19.05
N PRO A 48 -6.68 -31.31 -20.13
CA PRO A 48 -7.20 -31.39 -21.49
C PRO A 48 -8.17 -32.57 -21.67
N GLY A 49 -9.35 -32.31 -22.23
CA GLY A 49 -10.38 -33.32 -22.47
C GLY A 49 -11.16 -33.79 -21.24
N TYR A 50 -10.88 -33.27 -20.05
CA TYR A 50 -11.61 -33.65 -18.83
C TYR A 50 -13.04 -33.09 -18.80
N TYR A 51 -13.24 -31.88 -19.30
CA TYR A 51 -14.52 -31.21 -19.27
C TYR A 51 -15.39 -31.65 -20.47
N PRO A 52 -16.61 -32.18 -20.26
CA PRO A 52 -17.48 -32.57 -21.35
C PRO A 52 -18.06 -31.32 -22.02
N THR A 53 -17.77 -31.14 -23.32
CA THR A 53 -18.38 -30.06 -24.12
C THR A 53 -19.45 -30.65 -25.02
N PRO A 54 -20.75 -30.44 -24.73
CA PRO A 54 -21.83 -30.89 -25.59
C PRO A 54 -21.74 -30.24 -26.99
N THR A 55 -22.22 -30.95 -28.02
CA THR A 55 -22.23 -30.44 -29.42
C THR A 55 -23.14 -29.23 -29.61
N SER A 56 -24.17 -29.07 -28.76
CA SER A 56 -25.13 -27.96 -28.80
C SER A 56 -25.54 -27.60 -27.39
N PRO A 57 -24.67 -26.91 -26.64
CA PRO A 57 -24.94 -26.61 -25.24
C PRO A 57 -26.02 -25.53 -25.12
N ALA A 58 -26.97 -25.73 -24.20
CA ALA A 58 -27.95 -24.72 -23.85
C ALA A 58 -27.26 -23.52 -23.19
N ARG A 59 -27.90 -22.33 -23.23
CA ARG A 59 -27.41 -21.16 -22.48
C ARG A 59 -27.36 -21.50 -21.00
N GLY A 60 -26.28 -21.07 -20.34
CA GLY A 60 -26.05 -21.32 -18.91
C GLY A 60 -25.74 -22.76 -18.51
N ASP A 61 -25.65 -23.69 -19.47
CA ASP A 61 -25.26 -25.08 -19.24
C ASP A 61 -23.79 -25.36 -19.60
N LEU A 62 -23.27 -26.56 -19.30
CA LEU A 62 -21.90 -26.98 -19.59
C LEU A 62 -21.54 -26.72 -21.07
N GLY A 63 -20.48 -25.95 -21.31
CA GLY A 63 -20.03 -25.54 -22.65
C GLY A 63 -20.82 -24.38 -23.26
N GLY A 64 -21.93 -23.98 -22.65
CA GLY A 64 -22.79 -22.88 -23.09
C GLY A 64 -22.38 -21.53 -22.52
N GLU A 65 -22.64 -20.48 -23.27
CA GLU A 65 -22.46 -19.10 -22.81
C GLU A 65 -23.81 -18.53 -22.39
N GLY A 66 -23.99 -18.34 -21.08
CA GLY A 66 -25.13 -17.65 -20.49
C GLY A 66 -24.78 -16.23 -20.06
N SER A 67 -25.72 -15.56 -19.41
CA SER A 67 -25.59 -14.18 -18.92
C SER A 67 -24.46 -13.98 -17.89
N ALA A 68 -23.96 -15.08 -17.31
CA ALA A 68 -22.88 -15.07 -16.33
C ALA A 68 -21.50 -15.40 -16.92
N GLY A 69 -21.40 -15.78 -18.19
CA GLY A 69 -20.15 -16.15 -18.84
C GLY A 69 -20.23 -17.48 -19.59
N LEU A 70 -19.09 -17.85 -20.18
CA LEU A 70 -18.91 -19.14 -20.83
C LEU A 70 -18.61 -20.22 -19.77
N ALA A 71 -19.49 -21.21 -19.65
CA ALA A 71 -19.35 -22.32 -18.73
C ALA A 71 -18.41 -23.40 -19.28
N ILE A 72 -17.14 -23.05 -19.48
CA ILE A 72 -16.07 -23.97 -19.89
C ILE A 72 -15.13 -24.25 -18.72
N ASN A 73 -14.71 -25.51 -18.59
CA ASN A 73 -13.81 -25.98 -17.54
C ASN A 73 -14.34 -25.59 -16.14
N THR A 74 -15.64 -25.65 -15.88
CA THR A 74 -16.18 -25.31 -14.56
C THR A 74 -16.02 -26.46 -13.57
N GLY A 75 -16.32 -26.21 -12.30
CA GLY A 75 -16.38 -27.23 -11.26
C GLY A 75 -15.18 -27.25 -10.30
N CYS A 76 -14.96 -28.41 -9.68
CA CYS A 76 -13.95 -28.61 -8.63
C CYS A 76 -13.32 -30.00 -8.63
N SER A 77 -13.55 -30.77 -9.70
CA SER A 77 -13.12 -32.17 -9.81
C SER A 77 -11.99 -32.38 -10.82
N ASP A 78 -11.68 -31.39 -11.67
CA ASP A 78 -10.56 -31.45 -12.62
C ASP A 78 -9.24 -31.76 -11.89
N PRO A 79 -8.53 -32.84 -12.25
CA PRO A 79 -7.30 -33.25 -11.57
C PRO A 79 -6.22 -32.15 -11.51
N ALA A 80 -6.00 -31.43 -12.61
CA ALA A 80 -5.02 -30.34 -12.67
C ALA A 80 -5.44 -29.19 -11.76
N LEU A 81 -6.73 -28.87 -11.72
CA LEU A 81 -7.23 -27.82 -10.83
C LEU A 81 -7.13 -28.24 -9.36
N VAL A 82 -7.53 -29.46 -9.02
CA VAL A 82 -7.44 -30.00 -7.66
C VAL A 82 -5.98 -30.00 -7.19
N SER A 83 -5.04 -30.36 -8.06
CA SER A 83 -3.61 -30.26 -7.79
C SER A 83 -3.16 -28.82 -7.53
N ALA A 84 -3.60 -27.87 -8.35
CA ALA A 84 -3.27 -26.44 -8.19
C ALA A 84 -3.91 -25.82 -6.94
N MET A 85 -5.05 -26.34 -6.49
CA MET A 85 -5.77 -25.94 -5.28
C MET A 85 -5.34 -26.72 -4.02
N SER A 86 -4.33 -27.59 -4.12
CA SER A 86 -3.90 -28.49 -3.03
C SER A 86 -3.39 -27.79 -1.76
N TRP A 87 -3.15 -26.48 -1.82
CA TRP A 87 -2.87 -25.64 -0.66
C TRP A 87 -4.09 -25.48 0.27
N PHE A 88 -5.29 -25.83 -0.18
CA PHE A 88 -6.52 -25.84 0.61
C PHE A 88 -7.17 -27.22 0.64
N ASP A 89 -7.53 -27.68 1.83
CA ASP A 89 -8.31 -28.90 2.03
C ASP A 89 -9.34 -28.69 3.16
N LYS A 90 -10.62 -28.62 2.77
CA LYS A 90 -11.74 -28.45 3.70
C LYS A 90 -11.82 -29.57 4.75
N ALA A 91 -11.41 -30.79 4.40
CA ALA A 91 -11.47 -31.96 5.27
C ALA A 91 -10.21 -32.14 6.13
N SER A 92 -9.15 -31.37 5.87
CA SER A 92 -7.93 -31.41 6.68
C SER A 92 -8.25 -31.06 8.13
N VAL A 93 -7.58 -31.73 9.07
CA VAL A 93 -7.63 -31.37 10.50
C VAL A 93 -6.74 -30.18 10.84
N ASP A 94 -5.79 -29.84 9.96
CA ASP A 94 -4.87 -28.72 10.11
C ASP A 94 -5.57 -27.39 9.77
N PRO A 95 -5.73 -26.47 10.75
CA PRO A 95 -6.33 -25.16 10.52
C PRO A 95 -5.64 -24.32 9.43
N ALA A 96 -4.32 -24.49 9.24
CA ALA A 96 -3.56 -23.79 8.22
C ALA A 96 -3.92 -24.26 6.79
N LYS A 97 -4.52 -25.45 6.65
CA LYS A 97 -4.97 -26.01 5.37
C LYS A 97 -6.48 -25.94 5.17
N ASN A 98 -7.26 -25.96 6.25
CA ASN A 98 -8.72 -25.96 6.18
C ASN A 98 -9.38 -24.59 6.43
N GLY A 99 -8.60 -23.58 6.85
CA GLY A 99 -9.06 -22.21 7.10
C GLY A 99 -10.14 -22.04 8.15
N ALA A 100 -10.26 -22.98 9.10
CA ALA A 100 -11.27 -22.96 10.16
C ALA A 100 -11.13 -21.76 11.10
N ILE A 101 -9.96 -21.16 11.17
CA ILE A 101 -9.64 -20.02 12.03
C ILE A 101 -9.56 -18.77 11.15
N PRO A 102 -10.33 -17.71 11.46
CA PRO A 102 -10.19 -16.42 10.81
C PRO A 102 -8.75 -15.92 10.84
N PHE A 103 -8.22 -15.50 9.69
CA PHE A 103 -6.83 -15.08 9.57
C PHE A 103 -6.50 -13.87 10.46
N ASP A 104 -7.43 -12.93 10.55
CA ASP A 104 -7.37 -11.77 11.43
C ASP A 104 -8.57 -11.78 12.39
N SER A 105 -8.35 -12.31 13.58
CA SER A 105 -9.36 -12.52 14.63
C SER A 105 -9.50 -11.35 15.60
N ASP A 106 -9.11 -10.14 15.20
CA ASP A 106 -9.20 -8.95 16.03
C ASP A 106 -10.65 -8.63 16.42
N SER A 107 -10.94 -8.70 17.72
CA SER A 107 -12.27 -8.49 18.30
C SER A 107 -12.78 -7.05 18.16
N ASN A 108 -11.91 -6.08 17.89
CA ASN A 108 -12.28 -4.69 17.69
C ASN A 108 -12.67 -4.40 16.23
N LEU A 109 -12.73 -5.42 15.37
CA LEU A 109 -13.30 -5.29 14.05
C LEU A 109 -14.82 -5.26 14.15
N ASN A 110 -15.42 -4.20 13.59
CA ASN A 110 -16.88 -4.08 13.49
C ASN A 110 -17.52 -5.28 12.76
N SER A 111 -16.78 -5.90 11.82
CA SER A 111 -17.07 -7.22 11.28
C SER A 111 -15.78 -8.05 11.12
N PRO A 112 -15.69 -9.27 11.66
CA PRO A 112 -14.55 -10.15 11.39
C PRO A 112 -14.50 -10.52 9.91
N PHE A 113 -13.29 -10.62 9.35
CA PHE A 113 -13.10 -11.05 7.98
C PHE A 113 -13.16 -12.57 7.86
N PHE A 114 -13.87 -12.99 6.81
CA PHE A 114 -14.08 -14.35 6.32
C PHE A 114 -14.56 -15.36 7.36
N ASP A 115 -15.86 -15.29 7.65
CA ASP A 115 -16.56 -16.34 8.40
C ASP A 115 -16.35 -17.70 7.69
N PRO A 116 -15.77 -18.71 8.38
CA PRO A 116 -15.51 -20.02 7.82
C PRO A 116 -16.75 -20.74 7.26
N ASN A 117 -17.96 -20.34 7.68
CA ASN A 117 -19.22 -20.96 7.28
C ASN A 117 -19.97 -20.17 6.20
N ARG A 118 -19.37 -19.10 5.66
CA ARG A 118 -19.97 -18.28 4.61
C ARG A 118 -19.22 -18.39 3.29
N PHE A 119 -19.89 -18.03 2.20
CA PHE A 119 -19.37 -18.04 0.85
C PHE A 119 -19.23 -16.64 0.28
N TYR A 120 -18.16 -16.42 -0.47
CA TYR A 120 -17.71 -15.15 -1.01
C TYR A 120 -17.45 -15.28 -2.50
N PHE A 121 -17.64 -14.19 -3.22
CA PHE A 121 -17.35 -14.14 -4.65
C PHE A 121 -15.96 -13.64 -4.92
N SER A 122 -15.35 -14.18 -5.96
CA SER A 122 -14.06 -13.73 -6.43
C SER A 122 -13.99 -13.75 -7.94
N ARG A 123 -13.20 -12.81 -8.48
CA ARG A 123 -12.90 -12.68 -9.90
C ARG A 123 -11.45 -13.04 -10.19
N GLY A 124 -10.99 -14.18 -9.64
CA GLY A 124 -9.63 -14.70 -9.79
C GLY A 124 -8.50 -13.86 -9.17
N ARG A 125 -8.57 -12.53 -9.29
CA ARG A 125 -7.62 -11.53 -8.84
C ARG A 125 -7.98 -10.88 -7.51
N ARG A 126 -9.28 -10.67 -7.24
CA ARG A 126 -9.77 -10.06 -6.00
C ARG A 126 -11.16 -10.56 -5.59
N LEU A 127 -11.63 -10.09 -4.45
CA LEU A 127 -12.99 -10.31 -3.98
C LEU A 127 -13.99 -9.44 -4.76
N GLY A 128 -15.12 -10.03 -5.12
CA GLY A 128 -16.21 -9.37 -5.83
C GLY A 128 -17.26 -8.81 -4.87
N TRP A 129 -17.85 -7.67 -5.23
CA TRP A 129 -19.04 -7.14 -4.57
C TRP A 129 -20.29 -7.75 -5.24
N ASN A 130 -20.86 -8.79 -4.63
CA ASN A 130 -21.91 -9.59 -5.27
C ASN A 130 -21.43 -10.12 -6.64
N VAL A 131 -22.19 -9.84 -7.71
CA VAL A 131 -21.82 -10.19 -9.09
C VAL A 131 -20.86 -9.21 -9.75
N LYS A 132 -20.51 -8.09 -9.11
CA LYS A 132 -19.69 -7.04 -9.72
C LYS A 132 -18.26 -7.07 -9.20
N GLU A 133 -17.34 -6.69 -10.06
CA GLU A 133 -16.01 -6.27 -9.65
C GLU A 133 -16.00 -4.75 -9.59
N GLY A 134 -16.16 -4.19 -8.39
CA GLY A 134 -16.13 -2.75 -8.17
C GLY A 134 -15.14 -2.40 -7.07
N PRO A 135 -14.49 -1.24 -7.11
CA PRO A 135 -13.43 -0.85 -6.18
C PRO A 135 -13.91 -0.53 -4.75
N TRP A 136 -15.21 -0.60 -4.48
CA TRP A 136 -15.86 -0.17 -3.23
C TRP A 136 -15.76 -1.21 -2.08
N SER A 137 -14.65 -1.96 -2.05
CA SER A 137 -14.00 -2.58 -0.89
C SER A 137 -14.84 -3.46 0.07
N ILE A 138 -15.91 -4.09 -0.41
CA ILE A 138 -16.68 -5.12 0.31
C ILE A 138 -17.53 -4.58 1.49
N ASN A 139 -18.62 -3.90 1.09
CA ASN A 139 -19.77 -3.41 1.87
C ASN A 139 -19.49 -2.24 2.85
N GLY A 140 -20.16 -1.11 2.60
CA GLY A 140 -20.00 0.11 3.37
C GLY A 140 -18.75 0.90 3.00
N ASN A 141 -18.75 2.19 3.30
CA ASN A 141 -17.68 3.12 2.97
C ASN A 141 -16.40 2.92 3.81
N ASP A 142 -16.30 1.89 4.66
CA ASP A 142 -15.35 1.87 5.77
C ASP A 142 -14.96 0.48 6.31
N PHE A 143 -15.23 -0.62 5.57
CA PHE A 143 -14.97 -2.00 6.04
C PHE A 143 -15.57 -2.32 7.42
N SER A 144 -16.51 -1.50 7.90
CA SER A 144 -17.18 -1.68 9.19
C SER A 144 -18.42 -2.58 9.09
N GLY A 145 -18.94 -2.74 7.87
CA GLY A 145 -20.11 -3.56 7.58
C GLY A 145 -19.77 -5.04 7.35
N PRO A 146 -20.77 -5.94 7.46
CA PRO A 146 -20.57 -7.34 7.12
C PRO A 146 -20.24 -7.46 5.64
N LEU A 147 -19.14 -8.15 5.33
CA LEU A 147 -18.76 -8.48 3.96
C LEU A 147 -19.92 -9.21 3.26
N ASN A 148 -20.22 -8.80 2.01
CA ASN A 148 -21.24 -9.49 1.22
C ASN A 148 -20.88 -10.96 1.04
N SER A 149 -21.73 -11.82 1.59
CA SER A 149 -21.47 -13.24 1.70
C SER A 149 -22.77 -13.99 1.96
N TYR A 150 -22.77 -15.29 1.67
CA TYR A 150 -23.96 -16.14 1.75
C TYR A 150 -23.76 -17.25 2.78
N GLY A 151 -24.80 -17.53 3.57
CA GLY A 151 -24.77 -18.56 4.61
C GLY A 151 -25.09 -19.96 4.11
N ASP A 152 -25.57 -20.10 2.87
CA ASP A 152 -25.95 -21.36 2.26
C ASP A 152 -25.44 -21.46 0.82
N THR A 153 -25.23 -22.70 0.35
CA THR A 153 -24.65 -22.96 -0.98
C THR A 153 -25.58 -22.55 -2.10
N LEU A 154 -26.88 -22.67 -1.90
CA LEU A 154 -27.88 -22.36 -2.92
C LEU A 154 -27.83 -20.88 -3.28
N SER A 155 -28.01 -20.01 -2.27
CA SER A 155 -28.00 -18.57 -2.46
C SER A 155 -26.64 -18.10 -3.00
N ALA A 156 -25.53 -18.69 -2.55
CA ALA A 156 -24.20 -18.39 -3.07
C ALA A 156 -24.09 -18.68 -4.58
N CYS A 157 -24.51 -19.88 -5.01
CA CYS A 157 -24.43 -20.29 -6.41
C CYS A 157 -25.32 -19.43 -7.31
N TYR A 158 -26.57 -19.18 -6.93
CA TYR A 158 -27.48 -18.37 -7.75
C TYR A 158 -27.13 -16.89 -7.75
N ALA A 159 -26.65 -16.35 -6.63
CA ALA A 159 -26.15 -14.99 -6.62
C ALA A 159 -24.91 -14.83 -7.50
N SER A 160 -24.04 -15.84 -7.65
CA SER A 160 -22.84 -15.75 -8.52
C SER A 160 -23.16 -15.55 -10.02
N VAL A 161 -24.36 -15.96 -10.43
CA VAL A 161 -24.90 -15.79 -11.78
C VAL A 161 -25.99 -14.71 -11.86
N GLY A 162 -26.11 -13.88 -10.80
CA GLY A 162 -27.00 -12.72 -10.76
C GLY A 162 -28.48 -13.05 -10.71
N TRP A 163 -28.85 -14.21 -10.18
CA TRP A 163 -30.23 -14.67 -10.09
C TRP A 163 -30.96 -14.74 -11.44
N ASP A 164 -30.23 -14.93 -12.54
CA ASP A 164 -30.83 -15.08 -13.86
C ASP A 164 -31.44 -16.47 -14.02
N THR A 165 -32.73 -16.58 -13.72
CA THR A 165 -33.49 -17.84 -13.81
C THR A 165 -33.83 -18.24 -15.25
N THR A 166 -33.52 -17.39 -16.24
CA THR A 166 -33.75 -17.71 -17.65
C THR A 166 -32.64 -18.61 -18.17
N ASP A 167 -31.39 -18.21 -17.93
CA ASP A 167 -30.22 -19.01 -18.32
C ASP A 167 -29.87 -20.07 -17.26
N TYR A 168 -30.24 -19.85 -15.99
CA TYR A 168 -29.96 -20.76 -14.87
C TYR A 168 -31.23 -21.07 -14.08
N PRO A 169 -32.11 -21.97 -14.55
CA PRO A 169 -33.35 -22.31 -13.84
C PRO A 169 -33.10 -22.84 -12.42
N TYR A 170 -34.01 -22.49 -11.50
CA TYR A 170 -34.03 -22.88 -10.08
C TYR A 170 -35.41 -23.36 -9.66
N GLY A 171 -35.49 -24.50 -8.97
CA GLY A 171 -36.76 -25.03 -8.47
C GLY A 171 -37.73 -25.46 -9.57
N GLY A 172 -38.87 -26.04 -9.18
CA GLY A 172 -39.89 -26.54 -10.10
C GLY A 172 -39.68 -28.00 -10.57
N SER A 173 -40.46 -28.43 -11.57
CA SER A 173 -40.50 -29.83 -12.06
C SER A 173 -39.23 -30.27 -12.80
N THR A 174 -38.40 -29.34 -13.25
CA THR A 174 -37.15 -29.60 -13.99
C THR A 174 -35.91 -29.61 -13.10
N GLY A 175 -36.03 -29.24 -11.82
CA GLY A 175 -34.91 -29.09 -10.90
C GLY A 175 -33.99 -27.92 -11.26
N ASN A 176 -32.84 -27.87 -10.59
CA ASN A 176 -31.83 -26.83 -10.80
C ASN A 176 -31.00 -27.11 -12.05
N ALA A 177 -30.52 -26.05 -12.70
CA ALA A 177 -29.55 -26.17 -13.79
C ALA A 177 -28.33 -27.03 -13.39
N PRO A 178 -27.78 -27.86 -14.30
CA PRO A 178 -26.63 -28.73 -14.00
C PRO A 178 -25.43 -27.97 -13.40
N LEU A 179 -25.11 -26.79 -13.96
CA LEU A 179 -24.05 -25.91 -13.46
C LEU A 179 -24.28 -25.47 -12.00
N MET A 180 -25.53 -25.26 -11.59
CA MET A 180 -25.87 -24.86 -10.22
C MET A 180 -25.76 -26.05 -9.26
N ASN A 181 -26.14 -27.25 -9.69
CA ASN A 181 -25.91 -28.47 -8.92
C ASN A 181 -24.41 -28.76 -8.73
N GLU A 182 -23.61 -28.54 -9.78
CA GLU A 182 -22.15 -28.64 -9.70
C GLU A 182 -21.59 -27.64 -8.69
N CYS A 183 -21.98 -26.36 -8.79
CA CYS A 183 -21.56 -25.33 -7.85
C CYS A 183 -21.88 -25.71 -6.39
N MET A 184 -23.13 -26.09 -6.10
CA MET A 184 -23.53 -26.46 -4.74
C MET A 184 -22.76 -27.68 -4.21
N THR A 185 -22.55 -28.68 -5.07
CA THR A 185 -21.74 -29.86 -4.74
C THR A 185 -20.32 -29.43 -4.39
N CYS A 186 -19.69 -28.61 -5.22
CA CYS A 186 -18.33 -28.13 -5.02
C CYS A 186 -18.16 -27.31 -3.76
N LEU A 187 -19.08 -26.40 -3.45
CA LEU A 187 -19.05 -25.64 -2.19
C LEU A 187 -19.25 -26.55 -0.97
N SER A 188 -20.10 -27.57 -1.07
CA SER A 188 -20.32 -28.54 0.00
C SER A 188 -19.10 -29.43 0.24
N THR A 189 -18.47 -29.97 -0.81
CA THR A 189 -17.38 -30.95 -0.68
C THR A 189 -15.99 -30.34 -0.63
N LYS A 190 -15.73 -29.32 -1.44
CA LYS A 190 -14.42 -28.69 -1.60
C LYS A 190 -14.36 -27.29 -0.99
N GLY A 191 -15.48 -26.62 -0.74
CA GLY A 191 -15.49 -25.27 -0.17
C GLY A 191 -15.10 -24.18 -1.17
N TRP A 192 -14.97 -24.51 -2.45
CA TRP A 192 -14.74 -23.59 -3.56
C TRP A 192 -15.32 -24.17 -4.85
N TRP A 193 -15.62 -23.31 -5.81
CA TRP A 193 -16.10 -23.66 -7.14
C TRP A 193 -15.50 -22.72 -8.19
N ARG A 194 -14.92 -23.30 -9.25
CA ARG A 194 -14.49 -22.57 -10.45
C ARG A 194 -15.69 -22.43 -11.38
N GLY A 195 -16.20 -21.21 -11.53
CA GLY A 195 -17.39 -20.91 -12.31
C GLY A 195 -17.11 -20.53 -13.77
N PRO A 196 -18.10 -19.95 -14.46
CA PRO A 196 -17.95 -19.45 -15.83
C PRO A 196 -16.84 -18.41 -15.97
N ILE A 197 -16.20 -18.37 -17.14
CA ILE A 197 -15.26 -17.31 -17.50
C ILE A 197 -16.01 -16.17 -18.17
N VAL A 198 -15.71 -14.93 -17.78
CA VAL A 198 -16.25 -13.75 -18.46
C VAL A 198 -15.61 -13.62 -19.84
N THR A 199 -16.44 -13.39 -20.85
CA THR A 199 -16.03 -13.13 -22.23
C THR A 199 -16.31 -11.67 -22.59
N SER A 200 -15.73 -11.20 -23.70
CA SER A 200 -16.06 -9.90 -24.28
C SER A 200 -17.56 -9.75 -24.58
N LYS A 201 -18.21 -10.83 -25.03
CA LYS A 201 -19.65 -10.86 -25.27
C LYS A 201 -20.46 -10.69 -23.98
N THR A 202 -20.12 -11.43 -22.93
CA THR A 202 -20.79 -11.32 -21.63
C THR A 202 -20.61 -9.92 -21.03
N GLN A 203 -19.41 -9.35 -21.17
CA GLN A 203 -19.11 -8.00 -20.70
C GLN A 203 -19.93 -6.93 -21.44
N ALA A 204 -20.16 -7.12 -22.75
CA ALA A 204 -20.96 -6.20 -23.55
C ALA A 204 -22.47 -6.30 -23.28
N THR A 205 -23.00 -7.52 -23.08
CA THR A 205 -24.45 -7.74 -22.92
C THR A 205 -24.93 -7.66 -21.48
N ASN A 206 -24.06 -7.89 -20.50
CA ASN A 206 -24.41 -7.83 -19.09
C ASN A 206 -23.29 -7.16 -18.26
N PRO A 207 -23.13 -5.82 -18.39
CA PRO A 207 -22.08 -5.09 -17.68
C PRO A 207 -22.23 -5.22 -16.15
N GLY A 208 -23.43 -5.52 -15.64
CA GLY A 208 -23.68 -5.79 -14.23
C GLY A 208 -23.04 -7.08 -13.71
N GLN A 209 -22.64 -7.99 -14.60
CA GLN A 209 -21.89 -9.20 -14.30
C GLN A 209 -20.48 -9.18 -14.91
N ALA A 210 -20.04 -8.01 -15.36
CA ALA A 210 -18.75 -7.81 -16.01
C ALA A 210 -17.58 -8.35 -15.17
N GLY A 211 -16.54 -8.75 -15.88
CA GLY A 211 -15.26 -9.15 -15.31
C GLY A 211 -14.46 -7.94 -14.84
N PRO A 212 -13.19 -8.16 -14.51
CA PRO A 212 -12.32 -7.10 -14.06
C PRO A 212 -12.22 -5.98 -15.09
N ILE A 213 -12.31 -4.74 -14.59
CA ILE A 213 -11.88 -3.58 -15.35
C ILE A 213 -10.36 -3.54 -15.26
N ARG A 214 -9.70 -3.70 -16.41
CA ARG A 214 -8.29 -3.34 -16.54
C ARG A 214 -8.21 -1.83 -16.39
N GLU A 215 -7.51 -1.38 -15.35
CA GLU A 215 -7.16 0.03 -15.25
C GLU A 215 -6.29 0.42 -16.45
N LEU A 216 -6.35 1.69 -16.83
CA LEU A 216 -5.53 2.25 -17.90
C LEU A 216 -4.07 1.84 -17.60
N ASP A 217 -3.59 0.86 -18.39
CA ASP A 217 -2.21 0.36 -18.47
C ASP A 217 -1.62 -0.35 -17.26
N GLU A 218 -2.50 -0.97 -16.47
CA GLU A 218 -2.14 -2.29 -15.96
C GLU A 218 -1.77 -3.21 -17.14
N PRO A 219 -0.81 -4.14 -16.95
CA PRO A 219 -0.58 -5.18 -17.94
C PRO A 219 -1.92 -5.88 -18.25
N PRO A 220 -2.10 -6.39 -19.50
CA PRO A 220 -3.30 -7.13 -19.84
C PRO A 220 -3.61 -8.16 -18.77
N LEU A 221 -4.84 -8.10 -18.24
CA LEU A 221 -5.23 -9.02 -17.20
C LEU A 221 -5.17 -10.44 -17.74
N PRO A 222 -4.56 -11.38 -16.99
CA PRO A 222 -4.46 -12.75 -17.45
C PRO A 222 -5.86 -13.39 -17.44
N PRO A 223 -6.09 -14.47 -18.20
CA PRO A 223 -7.38 -15.17 -18.24
C PRO A 223 -7.95 -15.51 -16.86
N GLU A 224 -7.08 -15.82 -15.90
CA GLU A 224 -7.35 -16.05 -14.47
C GLU A 224 -8.20 -14.94 -13.86
N ALA A 225 -7.93 -13.68 -14.20
CA ALA A 225 -8.66 -12.53 -13.66
C ALA A 225 -10.13 -12.51 -14.12
N PHE A 226 -10.46 -13.13 -15.24
CA PHE A 226 -11.83 -13.13 -15.77
C PHE A 226 -12.67 -14.30 -15.24
N ARG A 227 -12.06 -15.24 -14.51
CA ARG A 227 -12.77 -16.38 -13.96
C ARG A 227 -13.65 -15.97 -12.78
N LYS A 228 -14.92 -16.38 -12.81
CA LYS A 228 -15.78 -16.35 -11.62
C LYS A 228 -15.42 -17.48 -10.67
N TRP A 229 -15.31 -17.16 -9.40
CA TRP A 229 -15.13 -18.11 -8.32
C TRP A 229 -16.15 -17.84 -7.22
N VAL A 230 -16.61 -18.93 -6.61
CA VAL A 230 -17.25 -18.88 -5.30
C VAL A 230 -16.36 -19.64 -4.35
N VAL A 231 -15.92 -18.98 -3.28
CA VAL A 231 -15.00 -19.54 -2.29
C VAL A 231 -15.58 -19.40 -0.89
N SER A 232 -15.41 -20.40 -0.05
CA SER A 232 -15.76 -20.28 1.37
C SER A 232 -14.80 -19.34 2.10
N GLY A 233 -15.23 -18.78 3.23
CA GLY A 233 -14.35 -17.96 4.07
C GLY A 233 -13.11 -18.73 4.53
N ARG A 234 -13.21 -20.06 4.64
CA ARG A 234 -12.08 -20.97 4.87
C ARG A 234 -10.97 -20.83 3.84
N VAL A 235 -11.30 -20.80 2.56
CA VAL A 235 -10.31 -20.62 1.48
C VAL A 235 -9.58 -19.28 1.65
N LEU A 236 -10.35 -18.23 1.95
CA LEU A 236 -9.83 -16.88 2.16
C LEU A 236 -9.03 -16.74 3.46
N ASN A 237 -9.28 -17.57 4.47
CA ASN A 237 -8.46 -17.61 5.68
C ASN A 237 -7.10 -18.27 5.47
N VAL A 238 -6.96 -19.16 4.47
CA VAL A 238 -5.66 -19.74 4.09
C VAL A 238 -4.88 -18.80 3.18
N ARG A 239 -5.55 -18.17 2.21
CA ARG A 239 -4.94 -17.18 1.29
C ARG A 239 -5.80 -15.91 1.19
N PRO A 240 -5.69 -15.00 2.16
CA PRO A 240 -6.47 -13.77 2.17
C PRO A 240 -5.94 -12.74 1.15
N PRO A 241 -6.74 -11.72 0.78
CA PRO A 241 -6.28 -10.56 0.03
C PRO A 241 -5.16 -9.79 0.73
N LYS A 242 -4.38 -9.01 -0.05
CA LYS A 242 -3.18 -8.33 0.44
C LYS A 242 -3.45 -7.40 1.63
N PHE A 243 -4.56 -6.66 1.63
CA PHE A 243 -4.90 -5.73 2.70
C PHE A 243 -5.12 -6.42 4.06
N VAL A 244 -5.72 -7.62 4.07
CA VAL A 244 -5.93 -8.39 5.31
C VAL A 244 -4.59 -8.85 5.87
N VAL A 245 -3.68 -9.28 4.99
CA VAL A 245 -2.31 -9.67 5.36
C VAL A 245 -1.55 -8.49 5.96
N ALA A 246 -1.53 -7.34 5.27
CA ALA A 246 -0.80 -6.16 5.72
C ALA A 246 -1.34 -5.61 7.04
N ARG A 247 -2.67 -5.53 7.19
CA ARG A 247 -3.30 -5.13 8.45
C ARG A 247 -2.92 -6.07 9.59
N LYS A 248 -3.03 -7.38 9.40
CA LYS A 248 -2.69 -8.36 10.45
C LYS A 248 -1.21 -8.27 10.82
N ALA A 249 -0.32 -8.22 9.84
CA ALA A 249 1.12 -8.11 10.05
C ALA A 249 1.47 -6.83 10.82
N LEU A 250 0.89 -5.69 10.44
CA LEU A 250 1.10 -4.42 11.13
C LEU A 250 0.57 -4.44 12.57
N LYS A 251 -0.64 -4.98 12.80
CA LYS A 251 -1.20 -5.10 14.16
C LYS A 251 -0.38 -6.03 15.05
N ASP A 252 0.19 -7.09 14.48
CA ASP A 252 1.10 -7.98 15.22
C ASP A 252 2.38 -7.24 15.62
N VAL A 253 2.97 -6.45 14.71
CA VAL A 253 4.14 -5.61 14.99
C VAL A 253 3.84 -4.59 16.09
N ILE A 254 2.73 -3.86 15.97
CA ILE A 254 2.26 -2.89 16.97
C ILE A 254 2.09 -3.57 18.33
N SER A 255 1.61 -4.82 18.36
CA SER A 255 1.41 -5.56 19.61
C SER A 255 2.70 -6.10 20.21
N SER A 256 3.70 -6.43 19.39
CA SER A 256 4.92 -7.10 19.84
C SER A 256 6.07 -6.16 20.19
N VAL A 257 6.12 -4.97 19.57
CA VAL A 257 7.25 -4.04 19.77
C VAL A 257 7.05 -3.23 21.05
N ILE A 258 8.11 -3.21 21.85
CA ILE A 258 8.27 -2.35 23.04
C ILE A 258 9.30 -1.25 22.73
N ASN A 259 9.38 -0.23 23.58
CA ASN A 259 10.35 0.86 23.52
C ASN A 259 10.38 1.69 22.22
N VAL A 260 9.24 1.80 21.52
CA VAL A 260 9.14 2.53 20.25
C VAL A 260 7.81 3.29 20.18
N ARG A 261 7.89 4.59 19.86
CA ARG A 261 6.72 5.41 19.56
C ARG A 261 6.25 5.10 18.15
N MET A 262 4.96 4.82 17.99
CA MET A 262 4.40 4.42 16.70
C MET A 262 3.24 5.30 16.27
N GLY A 263 3.11 5.50 14.97
CA GLY A 263 2.01 6.17 14.30
C GLY A 263 1.63 5.41 13.02
N VAL A 264 0.44 5.70 12.50
CA VAL A 264 -0.10 5.06 11.28
C VAL A 264 -0.58 6.16 10.34
N ALA A 265 -0.15 6.07 9.10
CA ALA A 265 -0.55 6.93 7.99
C ALA A 265 -0.95 6.08 6.78
N THR A 266 -1.72 6.67 5.88
CA THR A 266 -2.07 6.10 4.57
C THR A 266 -1.89 7.16 3.49
N PHE A 267 -2.00 6.80 2.21
CA PHE A 267 -2.12 7.81 1.17
C PHE A 267 -3.43 8.59 1.37
N GLY A 268 -3.38 9.91 1.15
CA GLY A 268 -4.55 10.77 1.21
C GLY A 268 -5.47 10.55 0.02
N GLU A 269 -6.74 10.92 0.19
CA GLU A 269 -7.68 11.04 -0.94
C GLU A 269 -7.53 12.44 -1.58
N ASP A 270 -7.71 12.49 -2.90
CA ASP A 270 -7.49 13.65 -3.79
C ASP A 270 -8.18 14.97 -3.36
N HIS A 271 -7.38 16.05 -3.27
CA HIS A 271 -7.77 17.45 -3.12
C HIS A 271 -7.02 18.43 -4.06
N GLY A 272 -6.51 18.00 -5.20
CA GLY A 272 -5.83 18.86 -6.18
C GLY A 272 -4.49 18.32 -6.67
N TRP A 273 -3.38 19.04 -6.40
CA TRP A 273 -2.00 18.71 -6.83
C TRP A 273 -1.12 18.23 -5.70
N PHE A 274 -1.69 18.22 -4.51
CA PHE A 274 -1.01 17.83 -3.30
C PHE A 274 -2.01 17.06 -2.47
N ASP A 275 -1.74 15.77 -2.40
CA ASP A 275 -2.47 14.75 -1.70
C ASP A 275 -1.63 14.27 -0.50
N PRO A 276 -1.61 15.08 0.56
CA PRO A 276 -0.88 14.74 1.77
C PRO A 276 -1.38 13.43 2.35
N PRO A 277 -0.51 12.71 3.09
CA PRO A 277 -0.89 11.46 3.70
C PRO A 277 -1.98 11.70 4.75
N GLU A 278 -2.93 10.77 4.86
CA GLU A 278 -3.88 10.78 5.97
C GLU A 278 -3.22 10.18 7.21
N MET A 279 -2.91 11.02 8.21
CA MET A 279 -2.43 10.57 9.51
C MET A 279 -3.55 9.93 10.34
N ARG A 280 -3.71 8.61 10.21
CA ARG A 280 -4.71 7.79 10.92
C ARG A 280 -4.52 7.81 12.44
N GLU A 281 -3.27 7.81 12.89
CA GLU A 281 -2.89 8.00 14.31
C GLU A 281 -1.49 8.61 14.40
N LYS A 282 -1.34 9.68 15.19
CA LYS A 282 -0.05 10.33 15.45
C LYS A 282 0.88 9.45 16.30
N LEU A 283 2.18 9.79 16.33
CA LEU A 283 3.15 9.14 17.21
C LEU A 283 2.71 9.22 18.68
N ARG A 284 2.73 8.08 19.36
CA ARG A 284 2.39 7.98 20.79
C ARG A 284 3.42 7.15 21.57
N PRO A 285 3.63 7.46 22.87
CA PRO A 285 2.99 8.54 23.61
C PRO A 285 3.60 9.92 23.29
N SER A 286 3.13 10.97 23.96
CA SER A 286 3.71 12.31 23.91
C SER A 286 5.15 12.31 24.43
N CYS A 287 5.91 13.37 24.15
CA CYS A 287 7.35 13.42 24.46
C CYS A 287 7.67 13.43 25.95
N ASP A 288 6.83 14.05 26.78
CA ASP A 288 6.95 14.02 28.24
C ASP A 288 6.72 12.61 28.82
N GLN A 289 6.03 11.75 28.07
CA GLN A 289 5.83 10.34 28.38
C GLN A 289 6.81 9.41 27.64
N SER A 290 7.69 9.97 26.82
CA SER A 290 8.66 9.21 26.01
C SER A 290 10.11 9.44 26.40
N TYR A 291 10.41 10.58 27.01
CA TYR A 291 11.77 10.97 27.34
C TYR A 291 11.83 11.64 28.72
N PRO A 292 12.82 11.33 29.58
CA PRO A 292 13.97 10.45 29.33
C PRO A 292 13.66 8.95 29.36
N THR A 293 12.53 8.55 29.96
CA THR A 293 12.11 7.14 30.03
C THR A 293 10.75 6.98 29.37
N LEU A 294 10.61 6.00 28.48
CA LEU A 294 9.35 5.70 27.83
C LEU A 294 8.35 5.07 28.80
N ASN A 295 7.17 5.65 28.90
CA ASN A 295 6.04 5.06 29.57
C ASN A 295 5.32 4.07 28.64
N GLU A 296 5.68 2.78 28.77
CA GLU A 296 5.07 1.69 28.01
C GLU A 296 3.53 1.63 28.15
N ALA A 297 3.00 1.97 29.33
CA ALA A 297 1.55 1.98 29.55
C ALA A 297 0.82 3.08 28.75
N ALA A 298 1.53 4.13 28.35
CA ALA A 298 0.98 5.23 27.56
C ALA A 298 1.04 5.00 26.04
N LEU A 299 1.69 3.92 25.56
CA LEU A 299 1.78 3.60 24.14
C LEU A 299 0.43 3.40 23.46
N ASN A 300 -0.59 2.98 24.22
CA ASN A 300 -1.95 2.75 23.75
C ASN A 300 -2.00 1.95 22.43
N ARG A 301 -1.32 0.79 22.43
CA ARG A 301 -1.32 -0.16 21.30
C ARG A 301 -2.73 -0.51 20.80
N PRO A 302 -3.78 -0.63 21.66
CA PRO A 302 -5.15 -0.83 21.18
C PRO A 302 -5.65 0.26 20.23
N ARG A 303 -5.39 1.54 20.51
CA ARG A 303 -5.78 2.65 19.62
C ARG A 303 -5.03 2.61 18.29
N LEU A 304 -3.72 2.33 18.30
CA LEU A 304 -2.95 2.17 17.07
C LEU A 304 -3.51 1.03 16.21
N ARG A 305 -3.83 -0.12 16.81
CA ARG A 305 -4.47 -1.23 16.09
C ARG A 305 -5.85 -0.86 15.53
N GLN A 306 -6.63 -0.10 16.29
CA GLN A 306 -7.91 0.42 15.83
C GLN A 306 -7.73 1.34 14.60
N ALA A 307 -6.73 2.22 14.61
CA ALA A 307 -6.44 3.07 13.46
C ALA A 307 -6.13 2.27 12.18
N VAL A 308 -5.42 1.13 12.29
CA VAL A 308 -5.20 0.20 11.17
C VAL A 308 -6.52 -0.47 10.73
N ASN A 309 -7.39 -0.83 11.67
CA ASN A 309 -8.69 -1.44 11.36
C ASN A 309 -9.63 -0.49 10.62
N GLU A 310 -9.47 0.83 10.79
CA GLU A 310 -10.30 1.88 10.17
C GLU A 310 -9.81 2.29 8.76
N VAL A 311 -8.71 1.71 8.26
CA VAL A 311 -8.13 2.04 6.94
C VAL A 311 -9.04 1.57 5.80
N LYS A 312 -9.23 2.46 4.82
CA LYS A 312 -10.02 2.21 3.61
C LYS A 312 -9.12 1.95 2.40
N PHE A 313 -9.10 0.72 1.92
CA PHE A 313 -8.28 0.26 0.78
C PHE A 313 -8.89 0.58 -0.60
N ARG A 314 -9.23 1.83 -0.85
CA ARG A 314 -9.93 2.28 -2.08
C ARG A 314 -9.26 3.47 -2.76
N ASN A 315 -8.05 3.83 -2.33
CA ASN A 315 -7.35 4.93 -2.96
C ASN A 315 -7.01 4.54 -4.40
N ASN A 316 -7.30 5.44 -5.34
CA ASN A 316 -6.91 5.27 -6.73
C ASN A 316 -5.40 5.48 -6.94
N GLU A 317 -4.73 6.08 -5.94
CA GLU A 317 -3.36 6.55 -6.04
C GLU A 317 -2.43 5.89 -5.03
N ARG A 318 -1.15 5.88 -5.41
CA ARG A 318 0.01 5.53 -4.58
C ARG A 318 1.00 6.69 -4.69
N SER A 319 0.57 7.83 -4.18
CA SER A 319 1.28 9.12 -4.12
C SER A 319 2.42 9.11 -3.08
N ILE A 320 3.38 8.19 -3.23
CA ILE A 320 4.47 7.99 -2.25
C ILE A 320 5.29 9.26 -2.05
N GLY A 321 5.58 10.03 -3.10
CA GLY A 321 6.35 11.26 -3.00
C GLY A 321 5.67 12.31 -2.14
N GLU A 322 4.40 12.57 -2.41
CA GLU A 322 3.59 13.55 -1.68
C GLU A 322 3.28 13.09 -0.26
N ALA A 323 3.03 11.80 -0.07
CA ALA A 323 2.88 11.22 1.25
C ALA A 323 4.15 11.39 2.08
N LEU A 324 5.33 11.10 1.52
CA LEU A 324 6.61 11.33 2.21
C LEU A 324 6.84 12.81 2.49
N PHE A 325 6.54 13.70 1.54
CA PHE A 325 6.66 15.14 1.72
C PHE A 325 5.76 15.61 2.88
N GLY A 326 4.50 15.18 2.89
CA GLY A 326 3.57 15.48 3.95
C GLY A 326 4.02 14.95 5.31
N LEU A 327 4.56 13.73 5.38
CA LEU A 327 5.16 13.19 6.61
C LEU A 327 6.41 13.99 7.05
N GLY A 328 7.16 14.57 6.11
CA GLY A 328 8.21 15.53 6.42
C GLY A 328 7.70 16.74 7.19
N GLY A 329 6.58 17.32 6.74
CA GLY A 329 5.89 18.39 7.46
C GLY A 329 5.44 17.96 8.87
N TYR A 330 5.00 16.71 9.05
CA TYR A 330 4.67 16.15 10.37
C TYR A 330 5.90 16.03 11.30
N PHE A 331 7.07 15.70 10.77
CA PHE A 331 8.33 15.65 11.55
C PHE A 331 8.98 17.02 11.77
N SER A 332 8.56 18.03 11.02
CA SER A 332 9.11 19.37 11.08
C SER A 332 8.69 20.15 12.33
N SER A 333 9.44 21.21 12.63
CA SER A 333 9.08 22.19 13.67
C SER A 333 8.02 23.20 13.24
N GLN A 334 7.18 22.90 12.23
CA GLN A 334 6.20 23.83 11.66
C GLN A 334 5.38 24.59 12.71
N VAL A 335 4.88 23.87 13.73
CA VAL A 335 4.02 24.45 14.77
C VAL A 335 4.82 25.34 15.74
N ALA A 336 6.13 25.09 15.89
CA ALA A 336 6.99 25.81 16.83
C ALA A 336 7.64 27.05 16.20
N ASP A 337 8.09 26.99 14.95
CA ASP A 337 8.89 28.04 14.31
C ASP A 337 8.57 28.29 12.83
N ASN A 338 7.50 27.69 12.28
CA ASN A 338 7.09 27.83 10.88
C ASN A 338 8.17 27.38 9.86
N ARG A 339 9.09 26.48 10.23
CA ARG A 339 10.18 26.05 9.35
C ARG A 339 9.71 25.49 8.00
N TRP A 340 8.76 24.55 8.01
CA TRP A 340 8.27 23.92 6.78
C TRP A 340 7.56 24.92 5.85
N GLY A 341 6.70 25.78 6.42
CA GLY A 341 6.03 26.86 5.72
C GLY A 341 7.02 27.87 5.15
N SER A 342 8.09 28.21 5.88
CA SER A 342 9.13 29.12 5.39
C SER A 342 9.90 28.57 4.19
N TRP A 343 9.99 27.24 4.05
CA TRP A 343 10.59 26.60 2.90
C TRP A 343 9.62 26.50 1.73
N PHE A 344 8.39 26.04 1.96
CA PHE A 344 7.51 25.57 0.91
C PHE A 344 6.25 26.42 0.66
N GLN A 345 6.15 27.60 1.29
CA GLN A 345 5.11 28.57 0.95
C GLN A 345 5.31 29.09 -0.48
N GLN A 346 4.23 29.11 -1.27
CA GLN A 346 4.26 29.65 -2.63
C GLN A 346 4.21 31.20 -2.62
N PRO A 347 4.79 31.89 -3.62
CA PRO A 347 5.52 31.29 -4.74
C PRO A 347 6.92 30.84 -4.32
N ILE A 348 7.21 29.55 -4.50
CA ILE A 348 8.58 29.07 -4.57
C ILE A 348 9.07 29.58 -5.92
N SER A 349 10.02 30.52 -5.96
CA SER A 349 10.42 31.20 -7.21
C SER A 349 11.54 30.42 -7.93
N PRO A 350 11.25 29.64 -8.97
CA PRO A 350 12.20 28.75 -9.65
C PRO A 350 12.73 29.40 -10.95
N GLY A 351 12.62 30.72 -11.09
CA GLY A 351 12.86 31.45 -12.34
C GLY A 351 11.72 31.33 -13.37
N TYR A 352 12.01 31.67 -14.64
CA TYR A 352 11.05 31.76 -15.76
C TYR A 352 10.27 30.45 -16.05
N PHE A 353 10.69 29.30 -15.49
CA PHE A 353 10.12 27.97 -15.76
C PHE A 353 9.71 27.17 -14.52
N GLY A 354 9.90 27.69 -13.31
CA GLY A 354 8.84 27.51 -12.33
C GLY A 354 8.44 26.10 -11.85
N TRP A 355 9.38 25.17 -11.69
CA TRP A 355 9.07 23.84 -11.16
C TRP A 355 8.80 23.86 -9.64
N PRO A 356 7.66 23.32 -9.13
CA PRO A 356 6.69 22.40 -9.74
C PRO A 356 5.38 23.11 -10.12
N GLY A 357 5.02 23.07 -11.41
CA GLY A 357 3.69 23.46 -11.91
C GLY A 357 3.49 24.89 -12.49
N CYS A 358 4.52 25.73 -12.61
CA CYS A 358 4.35 27.16 -12.98
C CYS A 358 3.45 27.47 -14.19
N CYS A 359 2.90 28.69 -14.18
CA CYS A 359 2.14 29.36 -15.23
C CYS A 359 2.73 29.12 -16.64
N ASN A 360 1.91 28.55 -17.54
CA ASN A 360 2.25 27.95 -18.85
C ASN A 360 2.95 26.57 -18.84
N GLY A 361 3.14 25.98 -17.66
CA GLY A 361 3.86 24.73 -17.37
C GLY A 361 3.01 23.48 -17.43
N GLY A 362 2.57 23.17 -18.64
CA GLY A 362 2.17 21.84 -19.05
C GLY A 362 2.38 21.74 -20.56
N THR A 363 3.61 21.53 -21.02
CA THR A 363 3.79 20.95 -22.36
C THR A 363 4.86 19.87 -22.29
N TYR A 364 4.41 18.64 -22.08
CA TYR A 364 4.11 17.83 -23.25
C TYR A 364 2.83 17.05 -22.99
N ASP A 365 2.19 16.70 -24.08
CA ASP A 365 1.29 15.58 -24.10
C ASP A 365 1.93 14.38 -23.38
N ASP A 366 1.15 13.55 -22.69
CA ASP A 366 1.61 12.21 -22.30
C ASP A 366 2.45 11.64 -23.47
N PRO A 367 3.75 11.39 -23.30
CA PRO A 367 4.64 11.08 -24.42
C PRO A 367 4.27 9.76 -25.10
N TYR A 368 3.39 8.98 -24.47
CA TYR A 368 2.86 7.72 -24.97
C TYR A 368 1.42 7.86 -25.47
N THR A 369 0.58 8.68 -24.83
CA THR A 369 -0.85 8.82 -25.20
C THR A 369 -1.23 10.08 -25.95
N GLY A 370 -0.35 11.08 -26.07
CA GLY A 370 -0.65 12.32 -26.79
C GLY A 370 -1.65 13.24 -26.08
N LYS A 371 -1.92 13.02 -24.78
CA LYS A 371 -2.89 13.80 -23.99
C LYS A 371 -2.27 15.09 -23.41
N PRO A 372 -2.86 16.28 -23.64
CA PRO A 372 -2.32 17.53 -23.11
C PRO A 372 -2.13 17.50 -21.58
N GLY A 373 -0.92 17.77 -21.11
CA GLY A 373 -0.70 18.11 -19.71
C GLY A 373 -1.33 19.46 -19.39
N ALA A 374 -1.96 19.62 -18.21
CA ALA A 374 -2.52 20.92 -17.83
C ALA A 374 -1.58 21.72 -16.87
N PHE A 375 -2.02 22.91 -16.45
CA PHE A 375 -1.22 23.93 -15.74
C PHE A 375 -1.52 23.94 -14.25
N TRP A 376 -0.56 23.78 -13.33
CA TRP A 376 -0.86 23.15 -12.02
C TRP A 376 -0.14 23.76 -10.80
N GLY A 377 -0.70 23.70 -9.58
CA GLY A 377 0.00 24.18 -8.36
C GLY A 377 0.11 25.71 -8.17
N VAL A 378 -0.90 26.48 -8.59
CA VAL A 378 -0.91 27.95 -8.48
C VAL A 378 -1.41 28.51 -7.14
N ASP A 379 -1.93 27.66 -6.24
CA ASP A 379 -2.44 28.12 -4.95
C ASP A 379 -1.30 28.46 -3.98
N ALA A 380 -1.39 29.63 -3.34
CA ALA A 380 -0.40 30.11 -2.39
C ALA A 380 -0.16 29.15 -1.20
N LYS A 381 -1.11 28.25 -0.96
CA LYS A 381 -1.13 27.28 0.14
C LYS A 381 -1.12 25.84 -0.33
N GLU A 382 -0.81 25.53 -1.61
CA GLU A 382 -0.89 24.16 -2.14
C GLU A 382 -0.22 23.13 -1.21
N TRP A 383 1.05 23.34 -0.85
CA TRP A 383 1.84 22.49 0.05
C TRP A 383 1.52 22.64 1.54
N LEU A 384 0.65 23.59 1.89
CA LEU A 384 0.30 23.97 3.26
C LEU A 384 -1.22 23.88 3.49
N LYS A 385 -1.94 23.16 2.63
CA LYS A 385 -3.40 23.03 2.68
C LYS A 385 -3.83 22.52 4.05
N THR A 386 -4.85 23.15 4.62
CA THR A 386 -5.49 22.64 5.83
C THR A 386 -6.47 21.52 5.48
N PRO A 387 -6.78 20.61 6.42
CA PRO A 387 -7.84 19.64 6.21
C PRO A 387 -9.14 20.31 5.78
N TYR A 388 -9.87 19.66 4.87
CA TYR A 388 -11.13 20.15 4.33
C TYR A 388 -12.16 19.03 4.33
N SER A 389 -13.42 19.35 4.64
CA SER A 389 -14.53 18.43 4.46
C SER A 389 -15.48 19.04 3.45
N ASP A 390 -15.69 18.32 2.35
CA ASP A 390 -16.62 18.75 1.32
C ASP A 390 -18.04 18.84 1.93
N PRO A 391 -18.66 20.03 1.96
CA PRO A 391 -19.96 20.23 2.59
C PRO A 391 -21.11 19.54 1.85
N TYR A 392 -20.92 19.13 0.60
CA TYR A 392 -21.94 18.47 -0.23
C TYR A 392 -21.81 16.95 -0.20
N THR A 393 -20.58 16.43 -0.24
CA THR A 393 -20.34 14.97 -0.26
C THR A 393 -20.02 14.40 1.12
N GLY A 394 -19.65 15.26 2.09
CA GLY A 394 -19.15 14.85 3.41
C GLY A 394 -17.77 14.18 3.35
N LYS A 395 -17.09 14.20 2.19
CA LYS A 395 -15.77 13.61 2.01
C LYS A 395 -14.73 14.43 2.78
N TYR A 396 -13.97 13.75 3.65
CA TYR A 396 -12.85 14.35 4.38
C TYR A 396 -11.57 14.25 3.57
N LEU A 397 -10.85 15.36 3.46
CA LEU A 397 -9.58 15.49 2.75
C LEU A 397 -8.52 15.94 3.78
N PRO A 398 -7.42 15.18 3.94
CA PRO A 398 -6.59 15.25 5.14
C PRO A 398 -5.81 16.55 5.31
N GLY A 399 -5.45 17.25 4.23
CA GLY A 399 -4.54 18.39 4.29
C GLY A 399 -3.16 18.04 4.85
N GLN A 400 -2.25 19.00 4.86
CA GLN A 400 -0.87 18.81 5.31
C GLN A 400 -0.86 18.43 6.80
N PRO A 401 -0.36 17.24 7.19
CA PRO A 401 -0.35 16.86 8.60
C PRO A 401 0.76 17.60 9.35
N TRP A 402 0.37 18.20 10.48
CA TRP A 402 1.29 18.84 11.41
C TRP A 402 1.39 18.06 12.72
N GLU A 403 2.54 18.14 13.39
CA GLU A 403 2.68 17.66 14.77
C GLU A 403 1.72 18.38 15.74
N GLY A 404 1.58 17.86 16.96
CA GLY A 404 0.84 18.54 18.01
C GLY A 404 1.64 19.70 18.63
N THR A 405 1.01 20.43 19.55
CA THR A 405 1.66 21.48 20.35
C THR A 405 2.20 20.92 21.67
N GLY A 406 3.04 21.69 22.37
CA GLY A 406 3.50 21.32 23.71
C GLY A 406 4.35 20.05 23.70
N SER A 407 3.91 19.01 24.41
CA SER A 407 4.58 17.71 24.45
C SER A 407 4.13 16.74 23.36
N ASP A 408 3.11 17.06 22.57
CA ASP A 408 2.62 16.23 21.45
C ASP A 408 3.47 16.38 20.17
N LYS A 409 4.78 16.50 20.34
CA LYS A 409 5.75 16.63 19.26
C LYS A 409 6.05 15.27 18.61
N SER A 410 6.35 15.29 17.32
CA SER A 410 6.82 14.11 16.59
C SER A 410 8.25 13.73 16.99
N VAL A 411 9.07 14.70 17.40
CA VAL A 411 10.46 14.52 17.85
C VAL A 411 10.63 14.96 19.30
N CYS A 412 11.25 14.11 20.12
CA CYS A 412 11.34 14.29 21.57
C CYS A 412 12.73 14.67 22.07
N ASN A 413 13.76 14.58 21.21
CA ASN A 413 15.12 14.87 21.58
C ASN A 413 15.92 15.49 20.42
N ALA A 414 16.88 16.33 20.81
CA ALA A 414 17.89 16.97 19.97
C ALA A 414 18.69 16.02 19.05
N SER A 415 18.77 14.72 19.36
CA SER A 415 19.44 13.73 18.51
C SER A 415 18.60 12.47 18.45
N GLN A 416 17.65 12.47 17.52
CA GLN A 416 16.70 11.40 17.32
C GLN A 416 16.67 11.00 15.85
N SER A 417 16.76 9.70 15.59
CA SER A 417 16.48 9.12 14.28
C SER A 417 15.07 8.55 14.29
N ASN A 418 14.27 8.97 13.31
CA ASN A 418 12.89 8.52 13.12
C ASN A 418 12.78 7.77 11.82
N ASN A 419 11.76 6.93 11.69
CA ASN A 419 11.50 6.19 10.47
C ASN A 419 10.12 6.43 9.92
N ILE A 420 10.05 6.47 8.61
CA ILE A 420 8.85 6.17 7.84
C ILE A 420 9.04 4.78 7.25
N ILE A 421 8.11 3.87 7.51
CA ILE A 421 8.10 2.52 6.92
C ILE A 421 6.94 2.45 5.94
N VAL A 422 7.27 2.49 4.65
CA VAL A 422 6.30 2.38 3.55
C VAL A 422 5.98 0.91 3.32
N VAL A 423 4.70 0.55 3.31
CA VAL A 423 4.22 -0.81 2.99
C VAL A 423 3.36 -0.68 1.74
N SER A 424 3.88 -1.13 0.59
CA SER A 424 3.22 -0.93 -0.72
C SER A 424 2.99 -2.24 -1.47
N ALA A 425 1.84 -2.40 -2.12
CA ALA A 425 1.55 -3.55 -2.98
C ALA A 425 1.98 -3.37 -4.44
N GLY A 426 2.57 -2.22 -4.78
CA GLY A 426 3.01 -1.93 -6.14
C GLY A 426 3.87 -0.69 -6.28
N ALA A 427 4.32 -0.45 -7.51
CA ALA A 427 5.00 0.79 -7.88
C ALA A 427 4.12 2.02 -7.60
N PRO A 428 4.72 3.17 -7.27
CA PRO A 428 3.97 4.43 -7.16
C PRO A 428 3.10 4.70 -8.40
N ARG A 429 1.98 5.41 -8.19
CA ARG A 429 0.97 5.68 -9.22
C ARG A 429 0.24 6.96 -8.87
N SER A 430 0.16 7.88 -9.83
CA SER A 430 -0.56 9.15 -9.71
C SER A 430 -0.05 10.07 -8.58
N ASP A 431 -0.28 11.36 -8.76
CA ASP A 431 0.08 12.51 -7.92
C ASP A 431 1.34 12.33 -7.06
N ASN A 432 2.50 12.50 -7.68
CA ASN A 432 3.80 12.51 -6.99
C ASN A 432 4.53 13.86 -7.20
N SER A 433 3.78 14.93 -7.40
CA SER A 433 4.31 16.29 -7.51
C SER A 433 4.80 16.76 -6.16
N VAL A 434 6.02 17.27 -6.09
CA VAL A 434 6.59 17.80 -4.85
C VAL A 434 7.42 19.05 -5.14
N PRO A 435 7.63 19.96 -4.16
CA PRO A 435 8.43 21.18 -4.31
C PRO A 435 9.94 20.93 -4.42
N ILE A 436 10.34 20.21 -5.48
CA ILE A 436 11.67 19.64 -5.66
C ILE A 436 12.79 20.67 -5.68
N THR A 437 12.60 21.78 -6.40
CA THR A 437 13.61 22.83 -6.57
C THR A 437 14.10 23.32 -5.20
N LYS A 438 13.15 23.61 -4.30
CA LYS A 438 13.50 24.10 -2.97
C LYS A 438 14.17 23.04 -2.10
N MET A 439 13.74 21.78 -2.20
CA MET A 439 14.39 20.67 -1.50
C MET A 439 15.85 20.52 -1.95
N MET A 440 16.09 20.60 -3.26
CA MET A 440 17.43 20.52 -3.84
C MET A 440 18.32 21.68 -3.44
N ASP A 441 17.83 22.93 -3.51
CA ASP A 441 18.59 24.11 -3.05
C ASP A 441 19.09 23.93 -1.60
N ILE A 442 18.22 23.43 -0.72
CA ILE A 442 18.57 23.19 0.69
C ILE A 442 19.65 22.11 0.80
N LEU A 443 19.52 21.01 0.03
CA LEU A 443 20.48 19.91 0.05
C LEU A 443 21.85 20.31 -0.49
N GLU A 444 21.91 21.10 -1.55
CA GLU A 444 23.15 21.63 -2.11
C GLU A 444 23.86 22.56 -1.10
N VAL A 445 23.11 23.47 -0.46
CA VAL A 445 23.63 24.36 0.60
C VAL A 445 24.17 23.55 1.78
N ASN A 446 23.51 22.43 2.12
CA ASN A 446 23.96 21.52 3.17
C ASN A 446 25.15 20.64 2.75
N GLY A 447 25.60 20.70 1.48
CA GLY A 447 26.69 19.87 0.97
C GLY A 447 26.35 18.38 0.96
N ALA A 448 25.07 18.04 0.73
CA ALA A 448 24.60 16.66 0.72
C ALA A 448 25.34 15.82 -0.32
N ARG A 449 25.51 14.51 -0.02
CA ARG A 449 26.26 13.57 -0.85
C ARG A 449 25.47 12.31 -1.15
N HIS A 450 25.61 11.82 -2.37
CA HIS A 450 25.13 10.50 -2.74
C HIS A 450 25.84 9.39 -1.94
N PRO A 451 25.30 8.16 -1.90
CA PRO A 451 25.92 7.03 -1.23
C PRO A 451 27.36 6.71 -1.69
N ASP A 452 27.72 7.09 -2.91
CA ASP A 452 29.08 6.93 -3.45
C ASP A 452 30.06 8.05 -3.01
N GLY A 453 29.59 9.03 -2.23
CA GLY A 453 30.37 10.15 -1.73
C GLY A 453 30.42 11.36 -2.66
N SER A 454 29.87 11.28 -3.87
CA SER A 454 29.78 12.43 -4.78
C SER A 454 28.81 13.49 -4.22
N LEU A 455 29.07 14.77 -4.50
CA LEU A 455 28.18 15.85 -4.11
C LEU A 455 26.87 15.76 -4.90
N LEU A 456 25.76 16.01 -4.22
CA LEU A 456 24.49 16.25 -4.88
C LEU A 456 24.60 17.52 -5.71
N THR A 457 24.12 17.46 -6.95
CA THR A 457 24.01 18.61 -7.86
C THR A 457 22.60 18.69 -8.40
N PHE A 458 22.09 19.90 -8.60
CA PHE A 458 20.81 20.16 -9.21
C PHE A 458 20.85 21.42 -10.09
N ASP A 459 20.53 21.27 -11.38
CA ASP A 459 20.44 22.37 -12.33
C ASP A 459 19.03 22.46 -12.92
N ALA A 460 18.25 23.37 -12.35
CA ALA A 460 16.89 23.64 -12.77
C ALA A 460 16.79 24.47 -14.07
N ALA A 461 17.91 24.86 -14.70
CA ALA A 461 17.88 25.65 -15.93
C ALA A 461 17.42 24.80 -17.12
N ASN A 462 16.39 25.28 -17.83
CA ASN A 462 15.82 24.62 -19.03
C ASN A 462 15.61 23.11 -18.86
N PRO A 463 14.83 22.68 -17.85
CA PRO A 463 14.78 21.28 -17.41
C PRO A 463 14.28 20.33 -18.51
N ALA A 464 13.48 20.85 -19.45
CA ALA A 464 12.98 20.10 -20.60
C ALA A 464 14.06 19.69 -21.62
N THR A 465 15.25 20.28 -21.58
CA THR A 465 16.34 19.98 -22.52
C THR A 465 17.68 19.75 -21.85
N ASN A 466 17.81 20.03 -20.55
CA ASN A 466 19.03 19.80 -19.79
C ASN A 466 19.17 18.31 -19.39
N PRO A 467 20.11 17.55 -19.98
CA PRO A 467 20.32 16.15 -19.59
C PRO A 467 20.97 16.01 -18.20
N ASN A 468 21.51 17.09 -17.64
CA ASN A 468 22.28 17.11 -16.40
C ASN A 468 21.51 17.84 -15.27
N VAL A 469 20.18 17.74 -15.24
CA VAL A 469 19.34 18.33 -14.18
C VAL A 469 19.79 17.89 -12.79
N GLY A 470 20.37 16.70 -12.66
CA GLY A 470 20.85 16.19 -11.37
C GLY A 470 19.72 15.68 -10.48
N GLY A 471 19.89 15.76 -9.16
CA GLY A 471 19.01 15.14 -8.18
C GLY A 471 19.29 13.65 -7.95
N VAL A 472 18.30 12.95 -7.41
CA VAL A 472 18.41 11.57 -6.94
C VAL A 472 17.68 10.62 -7.89
N ASN A 473 18.38 9.61 -8.39
CA ASN A 473 17.77 8.46 -9.06
C ASN A 473 18.73 7.27 -9.03
N TYR A 474 18.41 6.26 -8.22
CA TYR A 474 19.24 5.07 -8.02
C TYR A 474 18.69 3.82 -8.75
N CYS A 475 17.66 3.94 -9.58
CA CYS A 475 17.04 2.78 -10.22
C CYS A 475 18.00 1.96 -11.10
N HIS A 476 19.05 2.61 -11.63
CA HIS A 476 20.12 1.94 -12.37
C HIS A 476 20.89 0.87 -11.58
N LEU A 477 20.83 0.93 -10.24
CA LEU A 477 21.42 -0.08 -9.36
C LEU A 477 20.52 -1.32 -9.22
N PHE A 478 19.28 -1.27 -9.72
CA PHE A 478 18.24 -2.29 -9.51
C PHE A 478 17.73 -2.90 -10.83
N GLY A 479 18.63 -3.03 -11.82
CA GLY A 479 18.34 -3.79 -13.04
C GLY A 479 17.51 -3.07 -14.11
N THR A 480 17.35 -1.75 -13.99
CA THR A 480 16.72 -0.91 -15.02
C THR A 480 17.61 0.28 -15.35
N THR A 481 17.19 1.22 -16.19
CA THR A 481 17.89 2.51 -16.40
C THR A 481 17.23 3.61 -15.56
N LYS A 482 17.94 4.71 -15.28
CA LYS A 482 17.34 5.89 -14.61
C LYS A 482 16.09 6.38 -15.37
N ALA A 483 16.23 6.55 -16.69
CA ALA A 483 15.15 6.93 -17.57
C ALA A 483 13.96 5.96 -17.51
N ALA A 484 14.16 4.65 -17.56
CA ALA A 484 13.06 3.69 -17.47
C ALA A 484 12.31 3.71 -16.11
N CYS A 485 12.91 4.29 -15.07
CA CYS A 485 12.28 4.52 -13.77
C CYS A 485 11.55 5.87 -13.69
N ASP A 486 12.04 6.85 -14.45
CA ASP A 486 11.46 8.18 -14.61
C ASP A 486 10.17 8.14 -15.47
N TYR A 487 10.15 7.27 -16.47
CA TYR A 487 9.03 7.06 -17.38
C TYR A 487 8.22 5.82 -16.98
N THR A 488 7.29 5.99 -16.05
CA THR A 488 6.12 5.11 -16.00
C THR A 488 4.94 5.93 -16.47
N GLU A 489 4.18 5.40 -17.42
CA GLU A 489 3.04 6.08 -18.05
C GLU A 489 1.95 6.56 -17.03
N TYR A 490 2.05 6.20 -15.73
CA TYR A 490 1.11 6.56 -14.63
C TYR A 490 1.70 7.39 -13.49
N ASN A 491 2.99 7.77 -13.54
CA ASN A 491 3.57 8.60 -12.48
C ASN A 491 3.42 10.09 -12.84
N TRP A 492 2.17 10.51 -12.96
CA TRP A 492 1.81 11.86 -13.37
C TRP A 492 1.44 12.69 -12.14
N PRO A 493 1.96 13.93 -12.01
CA PRO A 493 2.87 14.60 -12.94
C PRO A 493 4.32 14.10 -12.83
N ALA A 494 4.93 13.86 -14.00
CA ALA A 494 6.37 13.64 -14.11
C ALA A 494 7.09 15.00 -14.17
N GLY A 495 8.23 15.12 -13.49
CA GLY A 495 9.15 16.24 -13.60
C GLY A 495 9.42 16.72 -15.04
N LEU A 496 9.58 18.03 -15.29
CA LEU A 496 10.08 18.47 -16.61
C LEU A 496 11.53 18.02 -16.84
N GLY A 497 12.31 17.74 -15.79
CA GLY A 497 13.73 17.41 -15.90
C GLY A 497 13.98 16.17 -16.77
N VAL A 498 14.60 16.31 -17.94
CA VAL A 498 14.80 15.15 -18.84
C VAL A 498 15.78 14.10 -18.32
N GLY A 499 16.60 14.45 -17.32
CA GLY A 499 17.55 13.53 -16.66
C GLY A 499 17.09 12.98 -15.30
N ASN A 500 16.00 13.53 -14.74
CA ASN A 500 15.35 13.06 -13.51
C ASN A 500 13.91 13.60 -13.48
N LYS A 501 12.92 12.70 -13.62
CA LYS A 501 11.49 13.07 -13.67
C LYS A 501 10.72 12.59 -12.45
N ASN A 502 11.32 11.72 -11.66
CA ASN A 502 10.66 11.08 -10.55
C ASN A 502 11.28 11.56 -9.25
N PHE A 503 10.50 12.27 -8.44
CA PHE A 503 11.02 12.98 -7.26
C PHE A 503 10.77 12.25 -5.95
N MET A 504 10.31 11.00 -5.98
CA MET A 504 9.91 10.29 -4.77
C MET A 504 11.12 9.90 -3.90
N ASP A 505 12.20 9.46 -4.55
CA ASP A 505 13.47 9.18 -3.89
C ASP A 505 14.22 10.47 -3.52
N ASP A 506 14.07 11.55 -4.29
CA ASP A 506 14.52 12.88 -3.88
C ASP A 506 13.89 13.35 -2.55
N VAL A 507 12.59 13.13 -2.34
CA VAL A 507 11.93 13.44 -1.07
C VAL A 507 12.53 12.59 0.06
N ALA A 508 12.66 11.28 -0.13
CA ALA A 508 13.27 10.41 0.87
C ALA A 508 14.72 10.82 1.20
N PHE A 509 15.47 11.25 0.18
CA PHE A 509 16.81 11.81 0.35
C PHE A 509 16.77 13.09 1.18
N PHE A 510 15.89 14.03 0.85
CA PHE A 510 15.70 15.28 1.59
C PHE A 510 15.44 15.02 3.09
N LEU A 511 14.49 14.14 3.40
CA LEU A 511 14.10 13.79 4.77
C LEU A 511 15.24 13.16 5.60
N SER A 512 16.14 12.44 4.94
CA SER A 512 17.25 11.73 5.61
C SER A 512 18.55 12.53 5.70
N HIS A 513 18.66 13.65 4.96
CA HIS A 513 19.87 14.49 4.88
C HIS A 513 19.65 15.92 5.40
N THR A 514 18.41 16.31 5.73
CA THR A 514 18.09 17.64 6.22
C THR A 514 17.47 17.56 7.60
N ASP A 515 18.00 18.35 8.55
CA ASP A 515 17.33 18.53 9.83
C ASP A 515 16.03 19.34 9.62
N LEU A 516 14.90 18.71 9.89
CA LEU A 516 13.58 19.30 9.73
C LEU A 516 13.16 20.18 10.91
N ARG A 517 14.04 20.40 11.89
CA ARG A 517 13.77 21.23 13.06
C ARG A 517 14.83 22.30 13.29
N SER A 518 14.40 23.50 13.66
CA SER A 518 15.28 24.56 14.22
C SER A 518 14.96 24.89 15.67
N ASP A 519 13.85 24.40 16.21
CA ASP A 519 13.43 24.66 17.58
C ASP A 519 14.21 23.84 18.62
N MET A 520 15.07 22.91 18.18
CA MET A 520 15.95 22.12 19.04
C MET A 520 17.37 22.05 18.48
N GLY A 521 18.35 22.00 19.38
CA GLY A 521 19.75 21.77 18.99
C GLY A 521 20.00 20.33 18.54
N GLY A 522 21.22 20.03 18.11
CA GLY A 522 21.61 18.71 17.61
C GLY A 522 21.20 18.48 16.15
N SER A 523 21.10 17.20 15.74
CA SER A 523 20.67 16.83 14.39
C SER A 523 19.67 15.68 14.46
N GLN A 524 18.50 15.86 13.85
CA GLN A 524 17.48 14.83 13.73
C GLN A 524 17.32 14.39 12.28
N THR A 525 16.99 13.11 12.10
CA THR A 525 16.91 12.48 10.79
C THR A 525 15.61 11.69 10.65
N VAL A 526 15.06 11.67 9.44
CA VAL A 526 13.92 10.83 9.09
C VAL A 526 14.35 9.86 7.99
N ARG A 527 14.46 8.58 8.32
CA ARG A 527 14.85 7.51 7.39
C ARG A 527 13.61 6.90 6.74
N THR A 528 13.75 6.42 5.51
CA THR A 528 12.64 5.78 4.78
C THR A 528 12.98 4.32 4.50
N PHE A 529 12.23 3.41 5.10
CA PHE A 529 12.25 1.98 4.79
C PHE A 529 11.07 1.64 3.89
N VAL A 530 11.24 0.66 3.01
CA VAL A 530 10.19 0.25 2.08
C VAL A 530 10.03 -1.26 2.09
N VAL A 531 8.80 -1.72 2.28
CA VAL A 531 8.41 -3.12 2.16
C VAL A 531 7.46 -3.27 0.97
N GLY A 532 7.95 -3.89 -0.10
CA GLY A 532 7.15 -4.22 -1.28
C GLY A 532 6.42 -5.55 -1.07
N TYR A 533 5.09 -5.52 -1.00
CA TYR A 533 4.28 -6.71 -0.80
C TYR A 533 3.81 -7.29 -2.14
N GLY A 534 4.54 -8.31 -2.60
CA GLY A 534 4.39 -8.91 -3.93
C GLY A 534 4.98 -8.08 -5.06
N ASP A 535 5.75 -7.03 -4.75
CA ASP A 535 6.36 -6.12 -5.73
C ASP A 535 7.82 -5.83 -5.37
N SER A 536 8.64 -5.60 -6.40
CA SER A 536 10.05 -5.21 -6.26
C SER A 536 10.43 -4.11 -7.24
N SER A 537 9.55 -3.13 -7.43
CA SER A 537 9.78 -1.99 -8.29
C SER A 537 11.14 -1.33 -8.00
N PRO A 538 11.96 -1.06 -9.04
CA PRO A 538 13.21 -0.32 -8.89
C PRO A 538 13.05 1.04 -8.20
N MET A 539 11.90 1.71 -8.38
CA MET A 539 11.62 2.98 -7.72
C MET A 539 11.46 2.82 -6.21
N LEU A 540 10.76 1.78 -5.74
CA LEU A 540 10.64 1.48 -4.31
C LEU A 540 12.01 1.20 -3.67
N GLN A 541 12.91 0.53 -4.40
CA GLN A 541 14.29 0.29 -3.97
C GLN A 541 15.10 1.59 -3.95
N SER A 542 14.92 2.47 -4.95
CA SER A 542 15.54 3.80 -5.00
C SER A 542 15.15 4.67 -3.81
N ILE A 543 13.85 4.73 -3.49
CA ILE A 543 13.30 5.46 -2.33
C ILE A 543 13.92 4.97 -1.02
N ALA A 544 14.00 3.65 -0.83
CA ALA A 544 14.59 3.07 0.37
C ALA A 544 16.08 3.42 0.52
N LEU A 545 16.85 3.33 -0.56
CA LEU A 545 18.28 3.66 -0.56
C LEU A 545 18.49 5.16 -0.31
N ALA A 546 17.73 6.01 -0.99
CA ALA A 546 17.78 7.46 -0.85
C ALA A 546 17.46 7.91 0.58
N GLY A 547 16.47 7.30 1.22
CA GLY A 547 16.09 7.53 2.61
C GLY A 547 17.01 6.93 3.65
N ARG A 548 18.21 6.43 3.28
CA ARG A 548 19.14 5.71 4.16
C ARG A 548 18.47 4.54 4.93
N GLY A 549 17.44 3.93 4.35
CA GLY A 549 16.74 2.77 4.91
C GLY A 549 17.08 1.49 4.17
N GLY A 550 16.14 0.53 4.19
CA GLY A 550 16.28 -0.75 3.50
C GLY A 550 15.01 -1.11 2.75
N PHE A 551 15.18 -1.81 1.62
CA PHE A 551 14.09 -2.40 0.86
C PHE A 551 13.95 -3.89 1.21
N TYR A 552 12.71 -4.34 1.42
CA TYR A 552 12.38 -5.74 1.62
C TYR A 552 11.23 -6.13 0.70
N ARG A 553 11.41 -7.21 -0.05
CA ARG A 553 10.30 -7.87 -0.73
C ARG A 553 9.67 -8.90 0.20
N ALA A 554 8.36 -8.84 0.36
CA ALA A 554 7.59 -9.86 1.06
C ALA A 554 6.50 -10.41 0.14
N ASP A 555 6.45 -11.73 -0.02
CA ASP A 555 5.39 -12.40 -0.80
C ASP A 555 4.41 -13.19 0.08
N GLN A 556 4.69 -13.30 1.38
CA GLN A 556 3.94 -14.12 2.33
C GLN A 556 3.71 -13.38 3.65
N PRO A 557 2.68 -13.73 4.43
CA PRO A 557 2.39 -13.05 5.69
C PRO A 557 3.53 -13.03 6.71
N GLY A 558 4.24 -14.17 6.86
CA GLY A 558 5.36 -14.29 7.79
C GLY A 558 6.50 -13.34 7.43
N THR A 559 6.91 -13.35 6.16
CA THR A 559 7.99 -12.48 5.68
C THR A 559 7.62 -11.01 5.71
N LEU A 560 6.35 -10.65 5.51
CA LEU A 560 5.88 -9.27 5.69
C LEU A 560 6.05 -8.82 7.15
N LYS A 561 5.61 -9.63 8.12
CA LYS A 561 5.78 -9.32 9.54
C LYS A 561 7.26 -9.19 9.92
N GLU A 562 8.11 -10.10 9.45
CA GLU A 562 9.55 -10.08 9.71
C GLU A 562 10.21 -8.82 9.13
N ALA A 563 9.89 -8.43 7.89
CA ALA A 563 10.40 -7.22 7.26
C ALA A 563 10.02 -5.94 8.04
N LEU A 564 8.79 -5.88 8.55
CA LEU A 564 8.33 -4.77 9.39
C LEU A 564 9.08 -4.74 10.73
N LEU A 565 9.22 -5.89 11.41
CA LEU A 565 9.99 -5.98 12.66
C LEU A 565 11.44 -5.58 12.46
N PHE A 566 12.07 -6.04 11.37
CA PHE A 566 13.44 -5.69 11.04
C PHE A 566 13.59 -4.18 10.81
N SER A 567 12.70 -3.57 10.03
CA SER A 567 12.70 -2.14 9.75
C SER A 567 12.55 -1.30 11.03
N VAL A 568 11.73 -1.76 11.98
CA VAL A 568 11.61 -1.14 13.31
C VAL A 568 12.89 -1.34 14.15
N GLY A 569 13.49 -2.53 14.13
CA GLY A 569 14.69 -2.86 14.91
C GLY A 569 15.94 -2.09 14.47
N GLN A 570 16.10 -1.82 13.17
CA GLN A 570 17.22 -1.02 12.62
C GLN A 570 17.23 0.44 13.11
N THR A 571 16.15 0.88 13.74
CA THR A 571 16.03 2.21 14.36
C THR A 571 16.66 2.29 15.74
N VAL A 572 16.73 1.17 16.46
CA VAL A 572 17.23 1.10 17.83
C VAL A 572 18.76 0.99 17.87
N GLY A 573 19.40 0.58 16.76
CA GLY A 573 20.84 0.35 16.69
C GLY A 573 21.72 1.52 16.23
N ASN A 574 21.17 2.50 15.51
CA ASN A 574 21.96 3.57 14.89
C ASN A 574 21.68 4.93 15.55
N SER A 575 22.55 5.32 16.48
CA SER A 575 22.67 6.73 16.91
C SER A 575 23.11 7.59 15.73
N CYS A 576 22.58 8.82 15.64
CA CYS A 576 22.85 9.79 14.57
C CYS A 576 24.33 9.81 14.17
N SER A 577 24.66 9.29 12.99
CA SER A 577 25.92 9.60 12.34
C SER A 577 25.83 11.05 11.84
N ALA A 578 26.77 11.89 12.26
CA ALA A 578 26.87 13.27 11.76
C ALA A 578 26.99 13.31 10.22
N PRO A 579 26.62 14.43 9.56
CA PRO A 579 26.50 14.56 8.10
C PRO A 579 27.66 14.01 7.29
#